data_AF-A0A1F2Z1A7-F1
#
_entry.id   AF-A0A1F2Z1A7-F1
#
_cell.length_a   1.000
_cell.length_b   1.000
_cell.length_c   1.000
_cell.angle_alpha   90.00
_cell.angle_beta   90.00
_cell.angle_gamma   90.00
#
_symmetry.space_group_name_H-M   'P 1'
#
loop_
_entity.id
_entity.type
_entity.pdbx_description
1 polymer ?
#
loop_
_entity_poly.entity_id
_entity_poly.type
_entity_poly.pdbx_seq_one_letter_code
_entity_poly.pdbx_strand_id
1 'polypeptide(L)'
;MAQNQIADLKEQVNWHWRNTMRPIRFFNFDVKAIIPFFLLLFYLRYSTLVLCILSTLVFWGLEKKGLTADSAMRALRVNIVGTFRPGLPRFRYRRLKDFGR
;
A
#
# COMPACT_ATOMS: atom_id res chain seq x y z
N MET A 1 -37.77 -13.14 8.08
CA MET A 1 -37.05 -14.43 8.05
C MET A 1 -36.46 -14.74 6.68
N ALA A 2 -37.25 -14.76 5.59
CA ALA A 2 -36.73 -15.06 4.25
C ALA A 2 -35.62 -14.10 3.75
N GLN A 3 -35.72 -12.80 4.05
CA GLN A 3 -34.68 -11.83 3.66
C GLN A 3 -33.32 -12.09 4.31
N ASN A 4 -33.32 -12.50 5.59
CA ASN A 4 -32.08 -12.82 6.32
C ASN A 4 -31.42 -14.07 5.72
N GLN A 5 -32.21 -15.10 5.40
CA GLN A 5 -31.71 -16.32 4.74
C GLN A 5 -31.10 -16.03 3.36
N ILE A 6 -31.71 -15.14 2.58
CA ILE A 6 -31.18 -14.72 1.28
C ILE A 6 -29.85 -13.96 1.45
N ALA A 7 -29.72 -13.14 2.49
CA ALA A 7 -28.48 -12.43 2.80
C ALA A 7 -27.35 -13.40 3.21
N ASP A 8 -27.64 -14.35 4.09
CA ASP A 8 -26.67 -15.35 4.57
C ASP A 8 -26.15 -16.23 3.41
N LEU A 9 -27.04 -16.64 2.51
CA LEU A 9 -26.65 -17.41 1.32
C LEU A 9 -25.75 -16.61 0.38
N LYS A 10 -26.04 -15.32 0.18
CA LYS A 10 -25.18 -14.42 -0.60
C LYS A 10 -23.81 -14.24 0.06
N GLU A 11 -23.77 -14.19 1.39
CA GLU A 11 -22.52 -14.08 2.13
C GLU A 11 -21.66 -15.34 2.00
N GLN A 12 -22.25 -16.52 2.13
CA GLN A 12 -21.57 -17.80 1.93
C GLN A 12 -20.98 -17.94 0.52
N VAL A 13 -21.70 -17.48 -0.52
CA VAL A 13 -21.17 -17.46 -1.90
C VAL A 13 -20.02 -16.45 -2.04
N ASN A 14 -20.04 -15.35 -1.28
CA ASN A 14 -18.95 -14.38 -1.22
C ASN A 14 -17.73 -14.86 -0.42
N TRP A 15 -17.87 -15.88 0.43
CA TRP A 15 -16.77 -16.55 1.14
C TRP A 15 -15.95 -17.42 0.20
N HIS A 16 -15.28 -16.75 -0.73
CA HIS A 16 -14.32 -17.36 -1.61
C HIS A 16 -12.91 -16.99 -1.13
N TRP A 17 -12.03 -17.98 -1.00
CA TRP A 17 -10.64 -17.78 -0.54
C TRP A 17 -9.91 -16.69 -1.35
N ARG A 18 -10.28 -16.48 -2.62
CA ARG A 18 -9.77 -15.38 -3.48
C ARG A 18 -10.06 -13.98 -2.94
N ASN A 19 -11.16 -13.79 -2.21
CA ASN A 19 -11.55 -12.49 -1.67
C ASN A 19 -10.73 -12.08 -0.43
N THR A 20 -9.98 -13.02 0.16
CA THR A 20 -9.12 -12.75 1.34
C THR A 20 -7.99 -11.74 1.05
N MET A 21 -7.56 -11.64 -0.21
CA MET A 21 -6.48 -10.74 -0.65
C MET A 21 -7.00 -9.36 -1.12
N ARG A 22 -8.31 -9.10 -1.11
CA ARG A 22 -8.82 -7.80 -1.56
C ARG A 22 -8.38 -6.71 -0.57
N PRO A 23 -7.83 -5.58 -1.07
CA PRO A 23 -7.47 -4.48 -0.20
C PRO A 23 -8.72 -3.93 0.49
N ILE A 24 -8.59 -3.62 1.78
CA ILE A 24 -9.66 -2.99 2.55
C ILE A 24 -9.83 -1.57 2.03
N ARG A 25 -11.05 -1.21 1.65
CA ARG A 25 -11.39 0.11 1.10
C ARG A 25 -12.24 0.86 2.11
N PHE A 26 -11.89 2.10 2.38
CA PHE A 26 -12.71 3.04 3.10
C PHE A 26 -13.43 3.93 2.09
N PHE A 27 -14.73 3.69 1.90
CA PHE A 27 -15.49 4.21 0.76
C PHE A 27 -14.83 3.81 -0.57
N ASN A 28 -14.32 4.78 -1.32
CA ASN A 28 -13.60 4.56 -2.58
C ASN A 28 -12.08 4.61 -2.44
N PHE A 29 -11.58 4.98 -1.26
CA PHE A 29 -10.14 5.13 -0.98
C PHE A 29 -9.56 3.89 -0.33
N ASP A 30 -8.26 3.64 -0.51
CA ASP A 30 -7.47 2.72 0.30
C ASP A 30 -7.61 3.11 1.79
N VAL A 31 -7.82 2.12 2.66
CA VAL A 31 -8.04 2.36 4.11
C VAL A 31 -6.89 3.16 4.73
N LYS A 32 -5.66 3.04 4.22
CA LYS A 32 -4.48 3.74 4.74
C LYS A 32 -4.54 5.26 4.53
N ALA A 33 -5.36 5.74 3.58
CA ALA A 33 -5.56 7.16 3.35
C ALA A 33 -6.31 7.86 4.51
N ILE A 34 -6.92 7.10 5.44
CA ILE A 34 -7.66 7.64 6.57
C ILE A 34 -6.76 8.15 7.72
N ILE A 35 -5.51 7.68 7.79
CA ILE A 35 -4.55 8.00 8.87
C ILE A 35 -4.44 9.52 9.15
N PRO A 36 -4.26 10.40 8.15
CA PRO A 36 -4.20 11.85 8.37
C PRO A 36 -5.50 12.45 8.90
N PHE A 37 -6.66 11.85 8.60
CA PHE A 37 -7.96 12.32 9.11
C PHE A 37 -8.08 12.09 10.62
N PHE A 38 -7.57 10.97 11.13
CA PHE A 38 -7.49 10.74 12.57
C PHE A 38 -6.61 11.79 13.26
N LEU A 39 -5.47 12.14 12.65
CA LEU A 39 -4.59 13.19 13.16
C LEU A 39 -5.27 14.56 13.22
N LEU A 40 -6.03 14.92 12.18
CA LEU A 40 -6.82 16.14 12.13
C LEU A 40 -7.92 16.14 13.21
N LEU A 41 -8.58 15.00 13.43
CA LEU A 41 -9.64 14.87 14.42
C LEU A 41 -9.15 15.14 15.85
N PHE A 42 -7.96 14.63 16.23
CA PHE A 42 -7.39 14.85 17.56
C PHE A 42 -6.69 16.20 17.70
N TYR A 43 -6.13 16.74 16.62
CA TYR A 43 -5.37 17.98 16.63
C TYR A 43 -5.75 18.86 15.44
N LEU A 44 -6.81 19.65 15.62
CA LEU A 44 -7.32 20.56 14.59
C LEU A 44 -6.49 21.85 14.56
N ARG A 45 -5.49 21.89 13.67
CA ARG A 45 -4.67 23.07 13.38
C ARG A 45 -4.53 23.24 11.87
N TYR A 46 -4.27 24.47 11.41
CA TYR A 46 -4.01 24.71 9.98
C TYR A 46 -2.92 23.81 9.40
N SER A 47 -1.88 23.49 10.19
CA SER A 47 -0.82 22.58 9.77
C SER A 47 -1.31 21.15 9.50
N THR A 48 -2.15 20.59 10.37
CA THR A 48 -2.71 19.24 10.18
C THR A 48 -3.77 19.21 9.10
N LEU A 49 -4.50 20.31 8.91
CA LEU A 49 -5.43 20.48 7.80
C LEU A 49 -4.70 20.43 6.46
N VAL A 50 -3.62 21.22 6.30
CA VAL A 50 -2.80 21.20 5.07
C VAL A 50 -2.17 19.83 4.84
N LEU A 51 -1.65 19.18 5.88
CA LEU A 51 -1.11 17.82 5.78
C LEU A 51 -2.18 16.82 5.33
N CYS A 52 -3.39 16.91 5.88
CA CYS A 52 -4.50 16.05 5.51
C CYS A 52 -4.90 16.22 4.04
N ILE A 53 -5.01 17.46 3.56
CA ILE A 53 -5.30 17.73 2.14
C ILE A 53 -4.20 17.19 1.23
N LEU A 54 -2.92 17.47 1.53
CA LEU A 54 -1.79 17.02 0.71
C LEU A 54 -1.72 15.49 0.63
N SER A 55 -1.84 14.81 1.77
CA SER A 55 -1.83 13.34 1.81
C SER A 55 -3.00 12.74 1.04
N THR A 56 -4.21 13.30 1.18
CA THR A 56 -5.39 12.87 0.42
C THR A 56 -5.18 13.03 -1.09
N LEU A 57 -4.60 14.15 -1.54
CA LEU A 57 -4.28 14.36 -2.95
C LEU A 57 -3.26 13.36 -3.49
N VAL A 58 -2.23 13.02 -2.70
CA VAL A 58 -1.24 12.01 -3.09
C VAL A 58 -1.90 10.64 -3.24
N PHE A 59 -2.73 10.22 -2.27
CA PHE A 59 -3.44 8.94 -2.36
C PHE A 59 -4.43 8.91 -3.53
N TRP A 60 -5.15 10.00 -3.77
CA TRP A 60 -6.03 10.12 -4.94
C TRP A 60 -5.26 9.99 -6.27
N GLY A 61 -4.10 10.62 -6.39
CA GLY A 61 -3.24 10.48 -7.58
C GLY A 61 -2.70 9.06 -7.77
N LEU A 62 -2.40 8.34 -6.68
CA LEU A 62 -1.96 6.94 -6.73
C LEU A 62 -3.11 6.00 -7.12
N GLU A 63 -4.32 6.23 -6.63
CA GLU A 63 -5.49 5.44 -7.00
C GLU A 63 -5.88 5.61 -8.47
N LYS A 64 -5.72 6.82 -9.03
CA LYS A 64 -5.89 7.04 -10.47
C LYS A 64 -4.93 6.19 -11.32
N LYS A 65 -3.78 5.81 -10.75
CA LYS A 65 -2.82 4.88 -11.38
C LYS A 65 -3.11 3.41 -11.08
N GLY A 66 -4.14 3.10 -10.30
CA GLY A 66 -4.49 1.74 -9.88
C GLY A 66 -3.53 1.15 -8.85
N LEU A 67 -2.75 1.98 -8.15
CA LEU A 67 -1.77 1.54 -7.17
C LEU A 67 -2.38 1.57 -5.76
N THR A 68 -2.30 0.45 -5.04
CA THR A 68 -2.52 0.42 -3.58
C THR A 68 -1.35 1.07 -2.84
N ALA A 69 -1.54 1.55 -1.61
CA ALA A 69 -0.47 2.21 -0.86
C ALA A 69 0.80 1.35 -0.71
N ASP A 70 0.64 0.04 -0.46
CA ASP A 70 1.77 -0.87 -0.33
C ASP A 70 2.49 -1.09 -1.68
N SER A 71 1.76 -1.08 -2.79
CA SER A 71 2.35 -1.16 -4.13
C SER A 71 3.05 0.14 -4.51
N ALA A 72 2.47 1.29 -4.14
CA ALA A 72 3.05 2.60 -4.33
C ALA A 72 4.37 2.75 -3.58
N MET A 73 4.47 2.24 -2.34
CA MET A 73 5.73 2.22 -1.59
C MET A 73 6.80 1.34 -2.24
N ARG A 74 6.42 0.21 -2.83
CA ARG A 74 7.36 -0.63 -3.60
C ARG A 74 7.82 0.07 -4.87
N ALA A 75 6.90 0.70 -5.59
CA ALA A 75 7.21 1.49 -6.77
C ALA A 75 8.13 2.66 -6.40
N LEU A 76 7.83 3.40 -5.34
CA LEU A 76 8.66 4.49 -4.83
C LEU A 76 10.07 4.00 -4.49
N ARG A 77 10.20 2.86 -3.78
CA ARG A 77 11.50 2.26 -3.47
C ARG A 77 12.30 1.96 -4.72
N VAL A 78 11.67 1.36 -5.73
CA VAL A 78 12.32 1.07 -7.02
C VAL A 78 12.72 2.35 -7.74
N ASN A 79 11.87 3.39 -7.71
CA ASN A 79 12.18 4.68 -8.32
C ASN A 79 13.38 5.36 -7.64
N ILE A 80 13.54 5.21 -6.31
CA ILE A 80 14.68 5.78 -5.56
C ILE A 80 15.98 5.00 -5.81
N VAL A 81 15.93 3.66 -5.75
CA VAL A 81 17.11 2.79 -5.94
C VAL A 81 17.58 2.77 -7.40
N GLY A 82 16.66 2.97 -8.34
CA GLY A 82 16.93 2.97 -9.76
C GLY A 82 16.87 1.57 -10.40
N THR A 83 17.38 1.49 -11.62
CA THR A 83 17.32 0.30 -12.48
C THR A 83 18.35 -0.77 -12.13
N PHE A 84 19.42 -0.42 -11.41
CA PHE A 84 20.50 -1.36 -11.09
C PHE A 84 20.11 -2.31 -9.95
N ARG A 85 19.84 -3.56 -10.30
CA ARG A 85 19.47 -4.64 -9.37
C ARG A 85 20.50 -5.77 -9.46
N PRO A 86 21.66 -5.65 -8.80
CA PRO A 86 22.67 -6.69 -8.87
C PRO A 86 22.19 -7.94 -8.12
N GLY A 87 22.39 -9.13 -8.70
CA GLY A 87 22.02 -10.40 -8.06
C GLY A 87 22.78 -10.69 -6.76
N LEU A 88 23.97 -10.10 -6.60
CA LEU A 88 24.73 -10.08 -5.35
C LEU A 88 25.04 -8.62 -4.99
N PRO A 89 24.84 -8.19 -3.73
CA PRO A 89 25.29 -6.87 -3.30
C PRO A 89 26.82 -6.80 -3.34
N ARG A 90 27.36 -5.60 -3.58
CA ARG A 90 28.79 -5.38 -3.89
C ARG A 90 29.76 -5.98 -2.88
N PHE A 91 29.39 -5.99 -1.61
CA PHE A 91 30.21 -6.53 -0.52
C PHE A 91 30.29 -8.07 -0.49
N ARG A 92 29.41 -8.77 -1.20
CA ARG A 92 29.43 -10.24 -1.32
C ARG A 92 30.20 -10.75 -2.54
N TYR A 93 30.71 -9.86 -3.40
CA TYR A 93 31.51 -10.28 -4.54
C TYR A 93 32.77 -10.99 -4.04
N ARG A 94 32.98 -12.23 -4.51
CA ARG A 94 34.23 -12.96 -4.28
C ARG A 94 35.33 -12.20 -5.03
N ARG A 95 36.36 -11.75 -4.31
CA ARG A 95 37.57 -11.22 -4.93
C ARG A 95 38.44 -12.39 -5.35
N LEU A 96 39.01 -12.31 -6.55
CA LEU A 96 40.05 -13.23 -6.98
C LEU A 96 41.24 -13.05 -6.03
N LYS A 97 41.52 -14.08 -5.23
CA LYS A 97 42.71 -14.14 -4.38
C LYS A 97 43.68 -15.05 -5.09
N ASP A 98 44.78 -14.48 -5.58
CA ASP A 98 45.90 -15.26 -6.04
C ASP A 98 46.71 -15.70 -4.81
N PHE A 99 46.72 -17.01 -4.56
CA PHE A 99 47.59 -17.62 -3.58
C PHE A 99 48.85 -18.02 -4.33
N GLY A 100 49.74 -17.05 -4.56
CA GLY A 100 51.01 -17.27 -5.25
C GLY A 100 51.73 -18.50 -4.70
N ARG A 101 52.44 -19.20 -5.59
CA ARG A 101 53.25 -20.38 -5.25
C ARG A 101 54.46 -20.01 -4.42
#